data_AF-A0AAD9DZH9-F1
#
_entry.id   AF-A0AAD9DZH9-F1
#
_cell.length_a   1.000
_cell.length_b   1.000
_cell.length_c   1.000
_cell.angle_alpha   90.00
_cell.angle_beta   90.00
_cell.angle_gamma   90.00
#
_symmetry.space_group_name_H-M   'P 1'
#
loop_
_entity.id
_entity.type
_entity.pdbx_description
1 polymer ?
#
loop_
_entity_poly.entity_id
_entity_poly.type
_entity_poly.pdbx_seq_one_letter_code
_entity_poly.pdbx_strand_id
1 'polypeptide(L)'
;MCEGPSVLSGPIPPDPSLFPEYYKRPVSARGRLEGNSWGESLALLNGPLAPDPALYPGCYSARVPHLPRVGPNATHILERNQKGEVGALLKLEGISLTPSTPKHTPAKRDYGKENVRRLREIQRRFREQEAQKEHAKPVPVKALWTSPKYQDISSRVMAQLQFQVKGHMVDFVRHNARAAGKTVIRRSQSMQNLRDKQPPSSVKGRVPQYLEERKEQWRREEEEKKKNMPDPSVPAGHSQMLDRERQETLKTLKE
;
A
#
# COMPACT_ATOMS: atom_id res chain seq x y z
N MET A 1 39.80 33.13 30.93
CA MET A 1 39.23 34.07 31.92
C MET A 1 37.77 34.26 31.56
N CYS A 2 36.87 33.60 32.30
CA CYS A 2 35.44 33.82 32.19
C CYS A 2 35.01 34.49 33.49
N GLU A 3 35.10 35.81 33.48
CA GLU A 3 34.65 36.69 34.56
C GLU A 3 33.12 36.81 34.43
N GLY A 4 32.40 36.23 35.38
CA GLY A 4 30.96 36.41 35.52
C GLY A 4 30.59 36.12 36.98
N PRO A 5 29.82 36.99 37.66
CA PRO A 5 29.54 36.84 39.09
C PRO A 5 28.83 35.50 39.33
N SER A 6 29.49 34.63 40.09
CA SER A 6 29.00 33.30 40.46
C SER A 6 27.90 33.47 41.52
N VAL A 7 26.66 33.61 41.08
CA VAL A 7 25.49 33.69 41.99
C VAL A 7 25.10 32.27 42.42
N LEU A 8 25.97 31.59 43.18
CA LEU A 8 25.68 30.28 43.78
C LEU A 8 25.03 30.39 45.18
N SER A 9 24.21 31.43 45.40
CA SER A 9 23.44 31.56 46.63
C SER A 9 21.96 31.76 46.28
N GLY A 10 21.26 30.64 46.12
CA GLY A 10 19.80 30.59 46.22
C GLY A 10 19.38 30.37 47.68
N PRO A 11 18.11 30.62 48.04
CA PRO A 11 17.60 30.30 49.36
C PRO A 11 17.83 28.81 49.68
N ILE A 12 18.14 28.50 50.94
CA ILE A 12 18.28 27.11 51.42
C ILE A 12 17.00 26.36 51.03
N PRO A 13 17.10 25.25 50.28
CA PRO A 13 15.92 24.57 49.80
C PRO A 13 15.18 23.94 51.01
N PRO A 14 13.83 23.92 50.97
CA PRO A 14 13.01 23.57 52.14
C PRO A 14 13.27 22.12 52.59
N ASP A 15 13.12 21.83 53.88
CA ASP A 15 13.36 20.49 54.41
C ASP A 15 12.48 19.44 53.67
N PRO A 16 13.07 18.39 53.05
CA PRO A 16 12.34 17.39 52.31
C PRO A 16 11.35 16.57 53.16
N SER A 17 11.51 16.54 54.48
CA SER A 17 10.56 15.91 55.39
C SER A 17 9.26 16.70 55.54
N LEU A 18 9.32 18.03 55.40
CA LEU A 18 8.19 18.93 55.56
C LEU A 18 7.51 19.27 54.23
N PHE A 19 8.26 19.27 53.12
CA PHE A 19 7.76 19.63 51.78
C PHE A 19 8.15 18.59 50.71
N PRO A 20 7.62 17.36 50.80
CA PRO A 20 7.96 16.28 49.87
C PRO A 20 7.58 16.60 48.42
N GLU A 21 6.59 17.47 48.21
CA GLU A 21 6.10 17.87 46.89
C GLU A 21 7.06 18.76 46.11
N TYR A 22 7.89 19.53 46.79
CA TYR A 22 8.88 20.41 46.15
C TYR A 22 10.00 19.60 45.48
N TYR A 23 10.21 18.38 45.94
CA TYR A 23 11.19 17.42 45.40
C TYR A 23 10.55 16.31 44.57
N LYS A 24 9.22 16.35 44.34
CA LYS A 24 8.54 15.40 43.45
C LYS A 24 9.01 15.65 42.01
N ARG A 25 9.83 14.74 41.51
CA ARG A 25 10.32 14.74 40.13
C ARG A 25 9.13 14.61 39.16
N PRO A 26 8.99 15.49 38.16
CA PRO A 26 7.91 15.39 37.18
C PRO A 26 7.97 14.05 36.45
N VAL A 27 6.80 13.45 36.22
CA VAL A 27 6.63 12.08 35.66
C VAL A 27 7.36 11.90 34.33
N SER A 28 7.55 12.97 33.56
CA SER A 28 8.31 13.01 32.31
C SER A 28 9.80 12.71 32.46
N ALA A 29 10.41 12.95 33.62
CA ALA A 29 11.85 12.84 33.82
C ALA A 29 12.28 11.50 34.46
N ARG A 30 11.34 10.59 34.74
CA ARG A 30 11.59 9.28 35.38
C ARG A 30 12.35 8.30 34.49
N GLY A 31 12.16 8.37 33.18
CA GLY A 31 12.53 7.29 32.25
C GLY A 31 14.03 7.08 31.94
N ARG A 32 14.99 7.60 32.72
CA ARG A 32 16.41 7.48 32.36
C ARG A 32 17.38 6.96 33.44
N LEU A 33 16.99 6.84 34.70
CA LEU A 33 17.96 6.51 35.76
C LEU A 33 17.44 5.70 36.96
N GLU A 34 16.17 5.29 36.98
CA GLU A 34 15.73 4.22 37.86
C GLU A 34 16.09 2.90 37.17
N GLY A 35 17.28 2.39 37.49
CA GLY A 35 17.71 1.06 37.12
C GLY A 35 16.65 0.05 37.56
N ASN A 36 16.28 -0.84 36.64
CA ASN A 36 15.33 -1.92 36.88
C ASN A 36 15.66 -2.62 38.21
N SER A 37 14.76 -2.56 39.19
CA SER A 37 14.84 -3.35 40.42
C SER A 37 14.58 -4.85 40.19
N TRP A 38 14.72 -5.33 38.96
CA TRP A 38 14.47 -6.70 38.53
C TRP A 38 15.64 -7.16 37.66
N GLY A 39 16.77 -7.46 38.31
CA GLY A 39 18.01 -7.93 37.68
C GLY A 39 17.85 -9.24 36.88
N GLU A 40 16.76 -9.98 37.06
CA GLU A 40 16.47 -11.21 36.31
C GLU A 40 15.89 -10.96 34.91
N SER A 41 15.24 -9.81 34.66
CA SER A 41 14.54 -9.57 33.38
C SER A 41 15.44 -9.02 32.27
N LEU A 42 16.68 -8.63 32.58
CA LEU A 42 17.64 -8.07 31.62
C LEU A 42 18.30 -9.13 30.72
N ALA A 43 18.34 -10.40 31.15
CA ALA A 43 18.91 -11.48 30.33
C ALA A 43 18.03 -11.83 29.12
N LEU A 44 16.71 -11.71 29.26
CA LEU A 44 15.73 -12.02 28.20
C LEU A 44 15.65 -10.94 27.11
N LEU A 45 16.09 -9.71 27.41
CA LEU A 45 16.01 -8.58 26.48
C LEU A 45 17.23 -8.47 25.55
N ASN A 46 18.31 -9.22 25.82
CA ASN A 46 19.54 -9.22 25.02
C ASN A 46 19.54 -10.26 23.88
N GLY A 47 18.49 -11.07 23.75
CA GLY A 47 18.31 -11.99 22.63
C GLY A 47 17.71 -11.28 21.39
N PRO A 48 17.88 -11.83 20.18
CA PRO A 48 17.28 -11.29 18.96
C PRO A 48 15.75 -11.44 18.91
N LEU A 49 15.15 -12.14 19.89
CA LEU A 49 13.72 -12.43 19.96
C LEU A 49 13.10 -11.69 21.13
N ALA A 50 12.01 -10.97 20.88
CA ALA A 50 11.30 -10.23 21.92
C ALA A 50 10.65 -11.20 22.94
N PRO A 51 10.68 -10.90 24.26
CA PRO A 51 10.14 -11.77 25.30
C PRO A 51 8.61 -11.94 25.18
N ASP A 52 8.05 -13.10 25.52
CA ASP A 52 6.61 -13.36 25.35
C ASP A 52 5.74 -12.38 26.17
N PRO A 53 4.82 -11.63 25.55
CA PRO A 53 3.91 -10.71 26.24
C PRO A 53 3.00 -11.38 27.29
N ALA A 54 2.66 -12.65 27.11
CA ALA A 54 1.82 -13.39 28.05
C ALA A 54 2.56 -13.77 29.33
N LEU A 55 3.88 -14.01 29.22
CA LEU A 55 4.72 -14.45 30.33
C LEU A 55 5.42 -13.27 31.03
N TYR A 56 5.64 -12.16 30.32
CA TYR A 56 6.36 -11.00 30.86
C TYR A 56 5.63 -9.66 30.57
N PRO A 57 4.49 -9.38 31.25
CA PRO A 57 3.69 -8.17 31.01
C PRO A 57 4.42 -6.88 31.37
N GLY A 58 5.37 -6.92 32.32
CA GLY A 58 6.13 -5.75 32.78
C GLY A 58 7.22 -5.28 31.82
N CYS A 59 7.64 -6.11 30.86
CA CYS A 59 8.63 -5.75 29.84
C CYS A 59 8.03 -4.88 28.73
N TYR A 60 6.70 -4.92 28.58
CA TYR A 60 5.96 -4.16 27.60
C TYR A 60 5.33 -2.97 28.31
N SER A 61 5.90 -1.77 28.11
CA SER A 61 5.25 -0.53 28.53
C SER A 61 3.98 -0.35 27.70
N ALA A 62 2.85 -0.87 28.21
CA ALA A 62 1.53 -0.72 27.63
C ALA A 62 1.11 0.75 27.79
N ARG A 63 1.66 1.63 26.95
CA ARG A 63 1.02 2.92 26.71
C ARG A 63 -0.35 2.59 26.12
N VAL A 64 -1.41 3.07 26.77
CA VAL A 64 -2.75 3.06 26.19
C VAL A 64 -2.62 3.69 24.79
N PRO A 65 -2.95 2.98 23.71
CA PRO A 65 -2.81 3.52 22.37
C PRO A 65 -3.59 4.83 22.29
N HIS A 66 -2.87 5.91 21.99
CA HIS A 66 -3.50 7.22 21.84
C HIS A 66 -4.47 7.17 20.67
N LEU A 67 -5.69 7.68 20.87
CA LEU A 67 -6.66 7.78 19.79
C LEU A 67 -6.05 8.61 18.64
N PRO A 68 -6.31 8.23 17.37
CA PRO A 68 -5.83 8.98 16.23
C PRO A 68 -6.33 10.43 16.33
N ARG A 69 -5.40 11.38 16.28
CA ARG A 69 -5.72 12.81 16.35
C ARG A 69 -6.32 13.25 15.00
N VAL A 70 -7.65 13.29 14.92
CA VAL A 70 -8.38 13.71 13.72
C VAL A 70 -8.86 15.14 13.90
N GLY A 71 -8.50 16.03 12.97
CA GLY A 71 -8.97 17.42 12.97
C GLY A 71 -10.44 17.55 12.56
N PRO A 72 -11.11 18.68 12.83
CA PRO A 72 -12.55 18.86 12.59
C PRO A 72 -12.98 18.57 11.14
N ASN A 73 -12.16 18.96 10.16
CA ASN A 73 -12.45 18.79 8.73
C ASN A 73 -12.28 17.33 8.24
N ALA A 74 -11.61 16.48 9.01
CA ALA A 74 -11.30 15.09 8.65
C ALA A 74 -12.21 14.07 9.36
N THR A 75 -13.18 14.54 10.15
CA THR A 75 -14.19 13.70 10.84
C THR A 75 -14.95 12.80 9.87
N HIS A 76 -15.38 13.35 8.72
CA HIS A 76 -16.10 12.58 7.69
C HIS A 76 -15.27 11.42 7.11
N ILE A 77 -13.94 11.55 7.05
CA ILE A 77 -13.02 10.51 6.57
C ILE A 77 -12.95 9.39 7.61
N LEU A 78 -12.80 9.75 8.89
CA LEU A 78 -12.79 8.77 9.97
C LEU A 78 -14.10 7.99 10.01
N GLU A 79 -15.24 8.68 9.97
CA GLU A 79 -16.56 8.03 9.98
C GLU A 79 -16.76 7.09 8.79
N ARG A 80 -16.33 7.51 7.59
CA ARG A 80 -16.41 6.68 6.39
C ARG A 80 -15.58 5.41 6.53
N ASN A 81 -14.39 5.50 7.10
CA ASN A 81 -13.50 4.35 7.28
C ASN A 81 -13.92 3.44 8.43
N GLN A 82 -14.64 3.97 9.44
CA GLN A 82 -15.23 3.17 10.52
C GLN A 82 -16.49 2.40 10.07
N LYS A 83 -17.21 2.90 9.05
CA LYS A 83 -18.40 2.27 8.50
C LYS A 83 -17.99 1.29 7.38
N GLY A 84 -17.72 0.04 7.74
CA GLY A 84 -17.40 -1.02 6.78
C GLY A 84 -16.76 -2.24 7.43
N GLU A 85 -16.49 -3.28 6.65
CA GLU A 85 -15.90 -4.53 7.15
C GLU A 85 -14.49 -4.29 7.73
N VAL A 86 -13.67 -3.49 7.05
CA VAL A 86 -12.33 -3.10 7.54
C VAL A 86 -12.43 -2.26 8.81
N GLY A 87 -13.39 -1.33 8.86
CA GLY A 87 -13.65 -0.52 10.07
C GLY A 87 -14.13 -1.35 11.26
N ALA A 88 -14.90 -2.41 11.03
CA ALA A 88 -15.31 -3.36 12.05
C ALA A 88 -14.13 -4.21 12.56
N LEU A 89 -13.22 -4.63 11.68
CA LEU A 89 -12.01 -5.36 12.05
C LEU A 89 -11.03 -4.51 12.89
N LEU A 90 -10.93 -3.21 12.60
CA LEU A 90 -10.01 -2.29 13.29
C LEU A 90 -10.55 -1.77 14.63
N LYS A 91 -11.84 -1.96 14.93
CA LYS A 91 -12.38 -1.75 16.28
C LYS A 91 -11.91 -2.90 17.15
N LEU A 92 -10.75 -2.71 17.77
CA LEU A 92 -10.09 -3.64 18.70
C LEU A 92 -10.87 -3.78 20.03
N GLU A 93 -12.17 -4.07 19.96
CA GLU A 93 -12.98 -4.51 21.09
C GLU A 93 -13.54 -5.89 20.75
N GLY A 94 -12.88 -6.93 21.26
CA GLY A 94 -13.42 -8.29 21.39
C GLY A 94 -13.95 -8.92 20.10
N ILE A 95 -13.07 -9.60 19.37
CA ILE A 95 -13.47 -10.50 18.28
C ILE A 95 -14.27 -11.67 18.90
N SER A 96 -15.60 -11.54 19.00
CA SER A 96 -16.46 -12.69 19.23
C SER A 96 -16.67 -13.39 17.88
N LEU A 97 -16.09 -14.58 17.73
CA LEU A 97 -16.35 -15.48 16.59
C LEU A 97 -17.76 -16.07 16.71
N THR A 98 -18.81 -15.25 16.62
CA THR A 98 -20.16 -15.76 16.39
C THR A 98 -20.33 -16.03 14.90
N PRO A 99 -20.88 -17.18 14.48
CA PRO A 99 -21.09 -17.48 13.08
C PRO A 99 -21.98 -16.40 12.46
N SER A 100 -21.42 -15.73 11.46
CA SER A 100 -22.06 -14.63 10.73
C SER A 100 -23.40 -15.09 10.16
N THR A 101 -24.49 -14.42 10.54
CA THR A 101 -25.79 -14.60 9.89
C THR A 101 -25.65 -14.36 8.38
N PRO A 102 -26.32 -15.14 7.52
CA PRO A 102 -26.21 -14.98 6.08
C PRO A 102 -26.55 -13.54 5.69
N LYS A 103 -25.56 -12.83 5.13
CA LYS A 103 -25.74 -11.47 4.62
C LYS A 103 -26.88 -11.51 3.61
N HIS A 104 -27.99 -10.84 3.93
CA HIS A 104 -29.07 -10.60 2.98
C HIS A 104 -28.46 -9.87 1.79
N THR A 105 -28.35 -10.53 0.63
CA THR A 105 -27.92 -9.86 -0.58
C THR A 105 -28.93 -8.76 -0.86
N PRO A 106 -28.52 -7.48 -0.93
CA PRO A 106 -29.44 -6.42 -1.28
C PRO A 106 -30.00 -6.78 -2.66
N ALA A 107 -31.33 -6.72 -2.79
CA ALA A 107 -32.01 -7.06 -4.02
C ALA A 107 -31.33 -6.37 -5.20
N LYS A 108 -31.02 -7.15 -6.25
CA LYS A 108 -30.29 -6.67 -7.43
C LYS A 108 -31.04 -5.47 -7.99
N ARG A 109 -30.39 -4.30 -7.92
CA ARG A 109 -30.99 -3.03 -8.30
C ARG A 109 -31.25 -3.00 -9.81
N ASP A 110 -32.48 -2.69 -10.21
CA ASP A 110 -32.88 -2.63 -11.62
C ASP A 110 -32.36 -1.34 -12.29
N TYR A 111 -31.08 -1.31 -12.63
CA TYR A 111 -30.45 -0.13 -13.26
C TYR A 111 -31.14 0.29 -14.56
N GLY A 112 -31.73 -0.65 -15.31
CA GLY A 112 -32.49 -0.33 -16.52
C GLY A 112 -33.71 0.56 -16.23
N LYS A 113 -34.48 0.25 -15.17
CA LYS A 113 -35.64 1.04 -14.76
C LYS A 113 -35.22 2.39 -14.18
N GLU A 114 -34.17 2.42 -13.37
CA GLU A 114 -33.64 3.66 -12.79
C GLU A 114 -33.13 4.61 -13.87
N ASN A 115 -32.41 4.10 -14.88
CA ASN A 115 -31.93 4.89 -16.00
C ASN A 115 -33.08 5.46 -16.85
N VAL A 116 -34.12 4.67 -17.12
CA VAL A 116 -35.31 5.15 -17.85
C VAL A 116 -36.03 6.23 -17.06
N ARG A 117 -36.17 6.06 -15.74
CA ARG A 117 -36.79 7.06 -14.86
C ARG A 117 -35.98 8.36 -14.85
N ARG A 118 -34.66 8.25 -14.73
CA ARG A 118 -33.73 9.40 -14.78
C ARG A 118 -33.78 10.13 -16.11
N LEU A 119 -33.82 9.41 -17.24
CA LEU A 119 -33.93 10.03 -18.57
C LEU A 119 -35.23 10.82 -18.72
N ARG A 120 -36.35 10.23 -18.29
CA ARG A 120 -37.66 10.90 -18.31
C ARG A 120 -37.69 12.13 -17.40
N GLU A 121 -37.03 12.07 -16.25
CA GLU A 121 -36.89 13.21 -15.34
C GLU A 121 -36.07 14.34 -15.97
N ILE A 122 -34.93 14.01 -16.60
CA ILE A 122 -34.11 15.00 -17.33
C ILE A 122 -34.93 15.67 -18.44
N GLN A 123 -35.65 14.89 -19.25
CA GLN A 123 -36.51 15.43 -20.32
C GLN A 123 -37.62 16.31 -19.77
N ARG A 124 -38.20 15.95 -18.62
CA ARG A 124 -39.21 16.77 -17.95
C ARG A 124 -38.59 18.10 -17.47
N ARG A 125 -37.47 18.06 -16.76
CA ARG A 125 -36.76 19.26 -16.29
C ARG A 125 -36.36 20.18 -17.43
N PHE A 126 -35.95 19.63 -18.57
CA PHE A 126 -35.59 20.44 -19.74
C PHE A 126 -36.81 21.19 -20.29
N ARG A 127 -37.96 20.51 -20.44
CA ARG A 127 -39.22 21.16 -20.84
C ARG A 127 -39.68 22.21 -19.84
N GLU A 128 -39.57 21.92 -18.54
CA GLU A 128 -39.89 22.89 -17.48
C GLU A 128 -38.96 24.11 -17.51
N GLN A 129 -37.66 23.91 -17.74
CA GLN A 129 -36.70 25.01 -17.90
C GLN A 129 -36.95 25.83 -19.16
N GLU A 130 -37.30 25.20 -20.28
CA GLU A 130 -37.67 25.90 -21.51
C GLU A 130 -38.94 26.72 -21.31
N ALA A 131 -39.99 26.17 -20.70
CA ALA A 131 -41.21 26.90 -20.35
C ALA A 131 -40.93 28.06 -19.37
N GLN A 132 -40.06 27.83 -18.38
CA GLN A 132 -39.62 28.90 -17.47
C GLN A 132 -38.83 29.99 -18.20
N LYS A 133 -38.02 29.65 -19.21
CA LYS A 133 -37.30 30.62 -20.05
C LYS A 133 -38.23 31.38 -20.99
N GLU A 134 -39.24 30.72 -21.55
CA GLU A 134 -40.28 31.36 -22.36
C GLU A 134 -41.10 32.37 -21.55
N HIS A 135 -41.37 32.06 -20.27
CA HIS A 135 -42.05 32.98 -19.35
C HIS A 135 -41.10 33.96 -18.63
N ALA A 136 -39.78 33.77 -18.69
CA ALA A 136 -38.82 34.67 -18.10
C ALA A 136 -38.55 35.86 -19.03
N LYS A 137 -38.57 37.07 -18.48
CA LYS A 137 -38.10 38.27 -19.17
C LYS A 137 -36.61 38.06 -19.52
N PRO A 138 -36.13 38.53 -20.70
CA PRO A 138 -34.72 38.38 -21.06
C PRO A 138 -33.87 38.94 -19.93
N VAL A 139 -33.08 38.05 -19.30
CA VAL A 139 -32.20 38.42 -18.20
C VAL A 139 -31.29 39.51 -18.74
N PRO A 140 -31.29 40.73 -18.16
CA PRO A 140 -30.41 41.78 -18.61
C PRO A 140 -28.98 41.32 -18.35
N VAL A 141 -28.34 40.82 -19.41
CA VAL A 141 -26.91 40.56 -19.40
C VAL A 141 -26.28 41.92 -19.17
N LYS A 142 -25.31 41.98 -18.25
CA LYS A 142 -24.55 43.19 -17.94
C LYS A 142 -23.97 43.74 -19.25
N ALA A 143 -24.64 44.73 -19.83
CA ALA A 143 -24.25 45.30 -21.10
C ALA A 143 -22.91 46.00 -20.85
N LEU A 144 -21.85 45.40 -21.38
CA LEU A 144 -20.61 46.13 -21.53
C LEU A 144 -20.95 47.30 -22.46
N TRP A 145 -20.79 48.52 -21.96
CA TRP A 145 -20.85 49.75 -22.74
C TRP A 145 -20.09 49.58 -24.06
N THR A 146 -20.84 49.37 -25.14
CA THR A 146 -20.28 49.32 -26.49
C THR A 146 -20.27 50.74 -27.02
N SER A 147 -19.09 51.27 -27.31
CA SER A 147 -18.96 52.57 -27.97
C SER A 147 -19.66 52.55 -29.35
N PRO A 148 -20.33 53.63 -29.78
CA PRO A 148 -21.04 53.71 -31.07
C PRO A 148 -20.16 53.33 -32.27
N LYS A 149 -18.85 53.56 -32.16
CA LYS A 149 -17.85 53.19 -33.17
C LYS A 149 -17.84 51.70 -33.51
N TYR A 150 -18.28 50.85 -32.58
CA TYR A 150 -18.20 49.39 -32.68
C TYR A 150 -19.57 48.72 -32.84
N GLN A 151 -20.66 49.48 -32.98
CA GLN A 151 -22.01 48.93 -33.04
C GLN A 151 -22.29 48.15 -34.34
N ASP A 152 -21.72 48.59 -35.46
CA ASP A 152 -21.88 47.94 -36.78
C ASP A 152 -20.74 46.95 -37.14
N ILE A 153 -19.80 46.70 -36.22
CA ILE A 153 -18.69 45.79 -36.50
C ILE A 153 -19.13 44.35 -36.21
N SER A 154 -19.54 43.65 -37.27
CA SER A 154 -19.81 42.22 -37.18
C SER A 154 -18.55 41.44 -36.76
N SER A 155 -18.71 40.52 -35.80
CA SER A 155 -17.60 39.69 -35.32
C SER A 155 -17.06 38.80 -36.46
N ARG A 156 -15.73 38.78 -36.64
CA ARG A 156 -15.07 37.86 -37.57
C ARG A 156 -15.41 36.39 -37.27
N VAL A 157 -15.65 36.04 -36.00
CA VAL A 157 -16.08 34.70 -35.58
C VAL A 157 -17.49 34.38 -36.10
N MET A 158 -18.42 35.35 -36.07
CA MET A 158 -19.76 35.18 -36.64
C MET A 158 -19.70 35.05 -38.16
N ALA A 159 -18.85 35.85 -38.83
CA ALA A 159 -18.62 35.73 -40.26
C ALA A 159 -17.99 34.38 -40.65
N GLN A 160 -17.06 33.86 -39.84
CA GLN A 160 -16.40 32.57 -40.07
C GLN A 160 -17.34 31.38 -39.80
N LEU A 161 -18.19 31.48 -38.78
CA LEU A 161 -19.29 30.53 -38.56
C LEU A 161 -20.27 30.54 -39.75
N GLN A 162 -20.62 31.71 -40.28
CA GLN A 162 -21.44 31.81 -41.48
C GLN A 162 -20.72 31.26 -42.74
N PHE A 163 -19.41 31.45 -42.88
CA PHE A 163 -18.64 30.97 -44.02
C PHE A 163 -18.48 29.44 -44.02
N GLN A 164 -18.35 28.80 -42.85
CA GLN A 164 -18.38 27.33 -42.75
C GLN A 164 -19.77 26.73 -43.04
N VAL A 165 -20.82 27.55 -43.03
CA VAL A 165 -22.20 27.16 -43.37
C VAL A 165 -22.53 27.40 -44.86
N LYS A 166 -21.70 28.17 -45.59
CA LYS A 166 -21.89 28.45 -47.02
C LYS A 166 -21.22 27.41 -47.92
N GLY A 167 -21.77 26.21 -47.91
CA GLY A 167 -21.51 25.22 -48.96
C GLY A 167 -22.32 23.95 -48.79
N HIS A 168 -22.53 23.49 -47.57
CA HIS A 168 -23.53 22.50 -47.20
C HIS A 168 -24.02 22.85 -45.80
N MET A 169 -25.34 22.80 -45.57
CA MET A 169 -25.90 22.81 -44.22
C MET A 169 -25.43 21.51 -43.53
N VAL A 170 -24.27 21.56 -42.89
CA VAL A 170 -23.74 20.42 -42.13
C VAL A 170 -24.62 20.29 -40.90
N ASP A 171 -25.55 19.34 -40.95
CA ASP A 171 -26.29 18.90 -39.77
C ASP A 171 -25.28 18.29 -38.78
N PHE A 172 -24.82 19.12 -37.85
CA PHE A 172 -23.86 18.73 -36.83
C PHE A 172 -24.38 17.60 -35.94
N VAL A 173 -25.70 17.49 -35.76
CA VAL A 173 -26.33 16.40 -35.01
C VAL A 173 -26.14 15.09 -35.76
N ARG A 174 -26.46 15.08 -37.06
CA ARG A 174 -26.29 13.89 -37.91
C ARG A 174 -24.82 13.55 -38.17
N HIS A 175 -23.95 14.56 -38.32
CA HIS A 175 -22.50 14.36 -38.45
C HIS A 175 -21.91 13.76 -37.17
N ASN A 176 -22.26 14.29 -36.00
CA ASN A 176 -21.80 13.79 -34.71
C ASN A 176 -22.33 12.37 -34.44
N ALA A 177 -23.60 12.08 -34.75
CA ALA A 177 -24.17 10.74 -34.62
C ALA A 177 -23.43 9.71 -35.49
N ARG A 178 -23.10 10.08 -36.73
CA ARG A 178 -22.30 9.23 -37.64
C ARG A 178 -20.86 9.07 -37.15
N ALA A 179 -20.25 10.13 -36.61
CA ALA A 179 -18.90 10.07 -36.05
C ALA A 179 -18.87 9.16 -34.81
N ALA A 180 -19.81 9.33 -33.87
CA ALA A 180 -19.94 8.51 -32.67
C ALA A 180 -20.18 7.03 -32.96
N GLY A 181 -20.94 6.71 -34.02
CA GLY A 181 -21.11 5.33 -34.49
C GLY A 181 -19.83 4.70 -35.08
N LYS A 182 -18.93 5.52 -35.65
CA LYS A 182 -17.66 5.06 -36.24
C LYS A 182 -16.52 5.00 -35.23
N THR A 183 -16.62 5.71 -34.11
CA THR A 183 -15.62 5.63 -33.04
C THR A 183 -15.66 4.25 -32.40
N VAL A 184 -14.73 3.38 -32.77
CA VAL A 184 -14.50 2.13 -32.04
C VAL A 184 -13.93 2.50 -30.68
N ILE A 185 -14.59 2.08 -29.59
CA ILE A 185 -14.04 2.19 -28.24
C ILE A 185 -12.74 1.37 -28.23
N ARG A 186 -11.60 2.03 -28.40
CA ARG A 186 -10.31 1.39 -28.21
C ARG A 186 -10.21 1.02 -26.73
N ARG A 187 -10.11 -0.26 -26.45
CA ARG A 187 -9.72 -0.74 -25.11
C ARG A 187 -8.34 -0.18 -24.80
N SER A 188 -8.08 0.07 -23.51
CA SER A 188 -6.76 0.52 -23.07
C SER A 188 -5.70 -0.53 -23.46
N GLN A 189 -4.47 -0.08 -23.74
CA GLN A 189 -3.37 -0.99 -24.06
C GLN A 189 -3.19 -2.07 -22.97
N SER A 190 -3.40 -1.72 -21.70
CA SER A 190 -3.39 -2.68 -20.58
C SER A 190 -4.37 -3.84 -20.75
N MET A 191 -5.56 -3.59 -21.31
CA MET A 191 -6.61 -4.59 -21.56
C MET A 191 -6.37 -5.39 -22.84
N GLN A 192 -5.67 -4.84 -23.83
CA GLN A 192 -5.19 -5.60 -24.99
C GLN A 192 -4.08 -6.59 -24.58
N ASN A 193 -3.11 -6.12 -23.78
CA ASN A 193 -1.99 -6.93 -23.28
C ASN A 193 -2.45 -8.14 -22.45
N LEU A 194 -3.61 -8.06 -21.80
CA LEU A 194 -4.24 -9.18 -21.08
C LEU A 194 -4.78 -10.29 -21.98
N ARG A 195 -5.13 -10.00 -23.24
CA ARG A 195 -5.64 -10.99 -24.20
C ARG A 195 -4.54 -11.70 -24.98
N ASP A 196 -3.48 -10.97 -25.33
CA ASP A 196 -2.41 -11.49 -26.19
C ASP A 196 -1.29 -12.19 -25.42
N LYS A 197 -1.34 -12.17 -24.09
CA LYS A 197 -0.41 -12.91 -23.23
C LYS A 197 -1.18 -13.82 -22.29
N GLN A 198 -1.55 -15.00 -22.77
CA GLN A 198 -1.45 -16.14 -21.85
C GLN A 198 0.04 -16.21 -21.45
N PRO A 199 0.41 -16.00 -20.18
CA PRO A 199 1.78 -16.29 -19.76
C PRO A 199 2.06 -17.74 -20.19
N PRO A 200 3.24 -18.06 -20.74
CA PRO A 200 3.56 -19.44 -21.12
C PRO A 200 3.24 -20.28 -19.90
N SER A 201 2.21 -21.12 -20.03
CA SER A 201 1.60 -21.77 -18.89
C SER A 201 2.72 -22.49 -18.17
N SER A 202 3.06 -22.05 -16.95
CA SER A 202 3.71 -22.94 -16.01
C SER A 202 2.69 -24.06 -15.84
N VAL A 203 2.88 -25.13 -16.62
CA VAL A 203 1.98 -26.27 -16.64
C VAL A 203 1.98 -26.76 -15.20
N LYS A 204 0.86 -26.56 -14.51
CA LYS A 204 0.75 -26.84 -13.09
C LYS A 204 1.13 -28.30 -12.87
N GLY A 205 2.15 -28.55 -12.06
CA GLY A 205 2.70 -29.89 -11.82
C GLY A 205 3.98 -30.23 -12.60
N ARG A 206 4.40 -29.41 -13.57
CA ARG A 206 5.70 -29.57 -14.23
C ARG A 206 6.80 -28.86 -13.44
N VAL A 207 7.89 -29.57 -13.17
CA VAL A 207 9.05 -29.01 -12.50
C VAL A 207 9.75 -28.02 -13.44
N PRO A 208 10.07 -26.80 -12.99
CA PRO A 208 10.86 -25.85 -13.77
C PRO A 208 12.23 -26.41 -14.17
N GLN A 209 12.65 -26.13 -15.40
CA GLN A 209 13.90 -26.64 -16.00
C GLN A 209 15.15 -26.41 -15.11
N TYR A 210 15.26 -25.24 -14.47
CA TYR A 210 16.41 -24.93 -13.61
C TYR A 210 16.54 -25.86 -12.39
N LEU A 211 15.44 -26.46 -11.91
CA LEU A 211 15.49 -27.44 -10.82
C LEU A 211 15.96 -28.81 -11.31
N GLU A 212 15.65 -29.16 -12.55
CA GLU A 212 16.17 -30.38 -13.19
C GLU A 212 17.67 -30.26 -13.39
N GLU A 213 18.13 -29.15 -13.97
CA GLU A 213 19.55 -28.81 -14.14
C GLU A 213 20.30 -28.82 -12.79
N ARG A 214 19.67 -28.30 -11.73
CA ARG A 214 20.27 -28.29 -10.39
C ARG A 214 20.43 -29.68 -9.78
N LYS A 215 19.49 -30.59 -10.01
CA LYS A 215 19.63 -31.99 -9.57
C LYS A 215 20.77 -32.70 -10.29
N GLU A 216 21.00 -32.38 -11.55
CA GLU A 216 22.14 -32.91 -12.31
C GLU A 216 23.47 -32.36 -11.80
N GLN A 217 23.53 -31.07 -11.49
CA GLN A 217 24.71 -30.45 -10.87
C GLN A 217 25.09 -31.16 -9.57
N TRP A 218 24.14 -31.36 -8.65
CA TRP A 218 24.41 -32.09 -7.41
C TRP A 218 24.90 -33.51 -7.62
N ARG A 219 24.35 -34.23 -8.61
CA ARG A 219 24.79 -35.58 -8.93
C ARG A 219 26.25 -35.61 -9.41
N ARG A 220 26.64 -34.65 -10.25
CA ARG A 220 28.03 -34.51 -10.71
C ARG A 220 28.96 -34.16 -9.56
N GLU A 221 28.55 -33.23 -8.69
CA GLU A 221 29.32 -32.84 -7.51
C GLU A 221 29.50 -34.00 -6.52
N GLU A 222 28.47 -34.83 -6.29
CA GLU A 222 28.58 -36.03 -5.46
C GLU A 222 29.52 -37.07 -6.07
N GLU A 223 29.47 -37.28 -7.39
CA GLU A 223 30.40 -38.18 -8.09
C GLU A 223 31.85 -37.68 -8.00
N GLU A 224 32.08 -36.39 -8.21
CA GLU A 224 33.41 -35.80 -8.03
C GLU A 224 33.87 -35.88 -6.58
N LYS A 225 33.01 -35.58 -5.62
CA LYS A 225 33.31 -35.72 -4.19
C LYS A 225 33.66 -37.15 -3.83
N LYS A 226 32.96 -38.14 -4.39
CA LYS A 226 33.25 -39.57 -4.19
C LYS A 226 34.58 -39.98 -4.81
N LYS A 227 34.94 -39.44 -5.98
CA LYS A 227 36.25 -39.67 -6.62
C LYS A 227 37.40 -39.01 -5.85
N ASN A 228 37.16 -37.82 -5.32
CA ASN A 228 38.13 -37.06 -4.56
C ASN A 228 38.22 -37.49 -3.09
N MET A 229 37.29 -38.32 -2.61
CA MET A 229 37.31 -38.82 -1.25
C MET A 229 38.51 -39.76 -1.09
N PRO A 230 39.49 -39.41 -0.23
CA PRO A 230 40.60 -40.29 0.05
C PRO A 230 40.08 -41.58 0.69
N ASP A 231 40.69 -42.71 0.36
CA ASP A 231 40.32 -44.02 0.89
C ASP A 231 40.40 -43.99 2.43
N PRO A 232 39.29 -44.26 3.16
CA PRO A 232 39.28 -44.27 4.62
C PRO A 232 40.21 -45.34 5.23
N SER A 233 40.69 -46.31 4.44
CA SER A 233 41.67 -47.30 4.89
C SER A 233 43.11 -46.77 4.93
N VAL A 234 43.40 -45.60 4.35
CA VAL A 234 44.77 -45.10 4.19
C VAL A 234 44.93 -43.76 4.93
N PRO A 235 45.85 -43.65 5.92
CA PRO A 235 46.07 -42.40 6.64
C PRO A 235 46.65 -41.31 5.72
N ALA A 236 46.40 -40.05 6.07
CA ALA A 236 46.86 -38.90 5.29
C ALA A 236 48.38 -38.94 5.05
N GLY A 237 48.79 -38.67 3.81
CA GLY A 237 50.20 -38.71 3.38
C GLY A 237 50.75 -40.10 3.08
N HIS A 238 49.93 -41.15 3.18
CA HIS A 238 50.32 -42.52 2.82
C HIS A 238 49.50 -42.97 1.59
N SER A 239 50.10 -43.82 0.76
CA SER A 239 49.42 -44.47 -0.36
C SER A 239 49.56 -45.98 -0.20
N GLN A 240 48.50 -46.73 -0.46
CA GLN A 240 48.56 -48.19 -0.37
C GLN A 240 49.42 -48.73 -1.51
N MET A 241 50.50 -49.45 -1.17
CA MET A 241 51.36 -50.11 -2.15
C MET A 241 50.57 -51.17 -2.92
N LEU A 242 50.71 -51.20 -4.25
CA LEU A 242 50.02 -52.17 -5.09
C LEU A 242 50.46 -53.60 -4.73
N ASP A 243 49.53 -54.55 -4.78
CA ASP A 243 49.80 -55.91 -4.34
C ASP A 243 50.91 -56.61 -5.13
N ARG A 244 51.14 -56.21 -6.39
CA ARG A 244 52.25 -56.70 -7.21
C ARG A 244 53.60 -56.28 -6.65
N GLU A 245 53.77 -55.00 -6.35
CA GLU A 245 54.99 -54.43 -5.77
C GLU A 245 55.27 -55.04 -4.38
N ARG A 246 54.20 -55.28 -3.62
CA ARG A 246 54.28 -55.97 -2.33
C ARG A 246 54.77 -57.42 -2.47
N GLN A 247 54.30 -58.14 -3.49
CA GLN A 247 54.77 -59.50 -3.76
C GLN A 247 56.21 -59.54 -4.25
N GLU A 248 56.63 -58.56 -5.06
CA GLU A 248 58.02 -58.47 -5.56
C GLU A 248 59.01 -58.18 -4.44
N THR A 249 58.69 -57.22 -3.56
CA THR A 249 59.51 -56.92 -2.37
C THR A 249 59.58 -58.09 -1.38
N LEU A 250 58.51 -58.86 -1.23
CA LEU A 250 58.54 -60.09 -0.43
C LEU A 250 59.38 -61.20 -1.06
N LYS A 251 59.50 -61.24 -2.40
CA LYS A 251 60.38 -62.18 -3.09
C LYS A 251 61.85 -61.80 -2.90
N THR A 252 62.19 -60.52 -3.02
CA THR A 252 63.57 -60.05 -2.82
C THR A 252 64.06 -60.15 -1.38
N LEU A 253 63.18 -60.11 -0.38
CA LEU A 253 63.54 -60.30 1.04
C LEU A 253 63.71 -61.78 1.45
N LYS A 254 63.33 -62.73 0.59
CA LYS A 254 63.43 -64.17 0.85
C LYS A 254 64.67 -64.83 0.23
N GLU A 255 65.34 -64.14 -0.69
CA GLU A 255 66.67 -64.51 -1.22
C GLU A 255 67.78 -64.04 -0.27
#